data_AF-A0A2J6H6R7-F1
#
_entry.id   AF-A0A2J6H6R7-F1
#
_cell.length_a   1.000
_cell.length_b   1.000
_cell.length_c   1.000
_cell.angle_alpha   90.00
_cell.angle_beta   90.00
_cell.angle_gamma   90.00
#
_symmetry.space_group_name_H-M   'P 1'
#
loop_
_entity.id
_entity.type
_entity.pdbx_description
1 polymer ?
#
loop_
_entity_poly.entity_id
_entity_poly.type
_entity_poly.pdbx_seq_one_letter_code
_entity_poly.pdbx_strand_id
1 'polypeptide(L)'
;MKQYLFIITAFISGAVSAQSNKAYPDYLQPDHAINALTMVMIHDVVSPPVAARYYAYSMMGAYNLVETNTKSIPALKNIIKAYKPTGVLDTLKGKYDYKIASYYSILELGKQLLPSGVLLEDDQNQFVTLLKKTGVKQDVIDNSIKAALAASKEVLAFSKTDNYNKLSALKRYTPSKADGKWYPTPPGYFEAVEPNWRTIRVLLLDSAKQCKAANLTPFSKDTTSAFYKQVKEVYDQSKHLNAEQINQALFWDCNPFAITTSGHMAIGFKKISPGGHWMHVTGMVAKKAGLSFDQTVAALTLEGATLMDAFISCWDEKYNSDRIRPETYINRYMDVKWQPLLQTPPFPEYTSGHAVISNASAELLTYLLGDNFNFTDNTEVPFGSSERSFKSFRQAAAEASMSRFYGGIHYMESITQGNTQGKEVGGIIISKLKAAGLKPFSK
;
A
#
# COMPACT_ATOMS: atom_id res chain seq x y z
N MET A 1 -38.36 4.63 -69.73
CA MET A 1 -37.00 4.91 -69.22
C MET A 1 -37.12 5.52 -67.82
N LYS A 2 -36.57 4.82 -66.82
CA LYS A 2 -36.28 5.20 -65.42
C LYS A 2 -37.45 5.67 -64.52
N GLN A 3 -37.99 4.71 -63.78
CA GLN A 3 -38.66 4.93 -62.49
C GLN A 3 -37.60 5.34 -61.45
N TYR A 4 -37.84 6.42 -60.71
CA TYR A 4 -37.08 6.76 -59.51
C TYR A 4 -37.99 6.58 -58.29
N LEU A 5 -37.68 5.55 -57.50
CA LEU A 5 -38.30 5.22 -56.23
C LEU A 5 -37.61 6.06 -55.14
N PHE A 6 -38.31 7.03 -54.56
CA PHE A 6 -37.84 7.74 -53.37
C PHE A 6 -38.14 6.89 -52.13
N ILE A 7 -37.11 6.27 -51.56
CA ILE A 7 -37.20 5.61 -50.25
C ILE A 7 -36.84 6.66 -49.19
N ILE A 8 -37.83 7.05 -48.39
CA ILE A 8 -37.63 7.83 -47.17
C ILE A 8 -37.28 6.85 -46.05
N THR A 9 -35.98 6.69 -45.77
CA THR A 9 -35.51 6.01 -44.55
C THR A 9 -35.56 6.99 -43.38
N ALA A 10 -36.55 6.82 -42.51
CA ALA A 10 -36.59 7.47 -41.20
C ALA A 10 -35.48 6.89 -40.30
N PHE A 11 -34.42 7.67 -40.08
CA PHE A 11 -33.44 7.38 -39.04
C PHE A 11 -34.06 7.70 -37.68
N ILE A 12 -34.54 6.66 -36.98
CA ILE A 12 -34.84 6.74 -35.56
C ILE A 12 -33.49 6.75 -34.84
N SER A 13 -33.04 7.93 -34.43
CA SER A 13 -31.90 8.09 -33.53
C SER A 13 -32.29 7.53 -32.15
N GLY A 14 -31.93 6.27 -31.90
CA GLY A 14 -31.87 5.74 -30.56
C GLY A 14 -30.84 6.54 -29.77
N ALA A 15 -31.32 7.47 -28.94
CA ALA A 15 -30.51 8.14 -27.94
C ALA A 15 -30.08 7.09 -26.90
N VAL A 16 -29.00 6.37 -27.19
CA VAL A 16 -28.22 5.72 -26.14
C VAL A 16 -27.65 6.87 -25.32
N SER A 17 -28.22 7.08 -24.12
CA SER A 17 -27.61 7.96 -23.14
C SER A 17 -26.26 7.33 -22.76
N ALA A 18 -25.20 7.71 -23.47
CA ALA A 18 -23.86 7.59 -22.97
C ALA A 18 -23.81 8.43 -21.69
N GLN A 19 -23.95 7.76 -20.54
CA GLN A 19 -23.74 8.35 -19.24
C GLN A 19 -22.26 8.77 -19.22
N SER A 20 -22.00 10.01 -19.65
CA SER A 20 -20.67 10.60 -19.53
C SER A 20 -20.33 10.60 -18.05
N ASN A 21 -19.48 9.66 -17.62
CA ASN A 21 -18.79 9.76 -16.35
C ASN A 21 -17.91 11.02 -16.45
N LYS A 22 -18.48 12.19 -16.19
CA LYS A 22 -17.68 13.40 -16.02
C LYS A 22 -16.75 13.12 -14.84
N ALA A 23 -15.46 13.09 -15.13
CA ALA A 23 -14.43 13.10 -14.11
C ALA A 23 -14.77 14.19 -13.09
N TYR A 24 -14.69 13.84 -11.80
CA TYR A 24 -14.88 14.82 -10.74
C TYR A 24 -13.69 15.80 -10.73
N PRO A 25 -13.88 17.04 -10.24
CA PRO A 25 -12.84 18.06 -10.28
C PRO A 25 -11.52 17.58 -9.67
N ASP A 26 -10.40 18.03 -10.24
CA ASP A 26 -9.05 17.62 -9.82
C ASP A 26 -8.78 17.91 -8.33
N TYR A 27 -9.34 19.01 -7.79
CA TYR A 27 -9.22 19.33 -6.37
C TYR A 27 -9.94 18.36 -5.41
N LEU A 28 -10.78 17.45 -5.93
CA LEU A 28 -11.44 16.38 -5.18
C LEU A 28 -10.76 15.02 -5.37
N GLN A 29 -9.61 14.96 -6.05
CA GLN A 29 -8.88 13.71 -6.24
C GLN A 29 -8.33 13.17 -4.91
N PRO A 30 -8.79 11.99 -4.44
CA PRO A 30 -8.35 11.46 -3.14
C PRO A 30 -6.84 11.19 -3.06
N ASP A 31 -6.17 11.01 -4.21
CA ASP A 31 -4.72 10.85 -4.31
C ASP A 31 -3.95 12.07 -3.77
N HIS A 32 -4.48 13.29 -3.89
CA HIS A 32 -3.88 14.50 -3.29
C HIS A 32 -3.85 14.41 -1.75
N ALA A 33 -4.92 13.93 -1.13
CA ALA A 33 -4.96 13.71 0.32
C ALA A 33 -4.02 12.55 0.73
N ILE A 34 -3.96 11.47 -0.05
CA ILE A 34 -3.00 10.38 0.15
C ILE A 34 -1.55 10.90 0.07
N ASN A 35 -1.26 11.81 -0.87
CA ASN A 35 0.04 12.44 -0.97
C ASN A 35 0.38 13.26 0.28
N ALA A 36 -0.54 14.08 0.78
CA ALA A 36 -0.33 14.83 2.03
C ALA A 36 -0.01 13.90 3.22
N LEU A 37 -0.79 12.82 3.39
CA LEU A 37 -0.51 11.78 4.40
C LEU A 37 0.87 11.15 4.20
N THR A 38 1.25 10.87 2.95
CA THR A 38 2.55 10.27 2.60
C THR A 38 3.70 11.19 2.98
N MET A 39 3.58 12.49 2.72
CA MET A 39 4.62 13.47 3.05
C MET A 39 4.84 13.58 4.56
N VAL A 40 3.78 13.51 5.35
CA VAL A 40 3.88 13.43 6.82
C VAL A 40 4.52 12.12 7.26
N MET A 41 4.17 10.99 6.64
CA MET A 41 4.81 9.70 6.96
C MET A 41 6.30 9.64 6.61
N ILE A 42 6.72 10.30 5.53
CA ILE A 42 8.14 10.47 5.18
C ILE A 42 8.83 11.33 6.25
N HIS A 43 8.21 12.44 6.65
CA HIS A 43 8.73 13.31 7.70
C HIS A 43 8.91 12.54 9.02
N ASP A 44 7.95 11.70 9.38
CA ASP A 44 7.93 10.91 10.60
C ASP A 44 8.75 9.62 10.52
N VAL A 45 9.35 9.30 9.37
CA VAL A 45 10.09 8.05 9.11
C VAL A 45 9.26 6.82 9.49
N VAL A 46 7.98 6.83 9.11
CA VAL A 46 7.03 5.77 9.48
C VAL A 46 7.43 4.44 8.84
N SER A 47 7.42 3.38 9.64
CA SER A 47 7.77 2.04 9.17
C SER A 47 6.74 1.51 8.16
N PRO A 48 7.15 0.69 7.17
CA PRO A 48 6.24 0.14 6.15
C PRO A 48 4.93 -0.48 6.68
N PRO A 49 4.92 -1.37 7.67
CA PRO A 49 3.69 -1.96 8.20
C PRO A 49 2.78 -0.92 8.87
N VAL A 50 3.34 0.06 9.58
CA VAL A 50 2.60 1.13 10.24
C VAL A 50 2.00 2.10 9.21
N ALA A 51 2.73 2.40 8.14
CA ALA A 51 2.22 3.24 7.05
C ALA A 51 0.97 2.63 6.40
N ALA A 52 0.98 1.32 6.13
CA ALA A 52 -0.19 0.62 5.59
C ALA A 52 -1.41 0.72 6.51
N ARG A 53 -1.21 0.62 7.83
CA ARG A 53 -2.27 0.83 8.84
C ARG A 53 -2.86 2.25 8.75
N TYR A 54 -2.02 3.28 8.63
CA TYR A 54 -2.49 4.66 8.52
C TYR A 54 -3.28 4.89 7.24
N TYR A 55 -2.82 4.40 6.08
CA TYR A 55 -3.60 4.47 4.84
C TYR A 55 -4.96 3.77 4.95
N ALA A 56 -4.98 2.55 5.50
CA ALA A 56 -6.20 1.75 5.63
C ALA A 56 -7.27 2.52 6.42
N TYR A 57 -6.95 2.97 7.64
CA TYR A 57 -7.93 3.68 8.46
C TYR A 57 -8.28 5.05 7.89
N SER A 58 -7.33 5.82 7.38
CA SER A 58 -7.63 7.14 6.82
C SER A 58 -8.59 7.10 5.63
N MET A 59 -8.57 6.01 4.86
CA MET A 59 -9.50 5.81 3.75
C MET A 59 -10.88 5.27 4.17
N MET A 60 -11.02 4.65 5.35
CA MET A 60 -12.33 4.13 5.80
C MET A 60 -13.35 5.26 6.04
N GLY A 61 -12.92 6.44 6.50
CA GLY A 61 -13.83 7.57 6.73
C GLY A 61 -14.48 8.07 5.45
N ALA A 62 -13.69 8.18 4.37
CA ALA A 62 -14.19 8.47 3.03
C ALA A 62 -15.13 7.38 2.52
N TYR A 63 -14.80 6.10 2.72
CA TYR A 63 -15.65 4.98 2.31
C TYR A 63 -17.04 5.05 2.97
N ASN A 64 -17.08 5.28 4.29
CA ASN A 64 -18.32 5.41 5.05
C ASN A 64 -19.20 6.55 4.52
N LEU A 65 -18.59 7.69 4.16
CA LEU A 65 -19.31 8.81 3.58
C LEU A 65 -19.85 8.49 2.19
N VAL A 66 -19.11 7.75 1.37
CA VAL A 66 -19.60 7.30 0.06
C VAL A 66 -20.77 6.33 0.23
N GLU A 67 -20.62 5.23 0.99
CA GLU A 67 -21.66 4.20 1.12
C GLU A 67 -22.96 4.70 1.77
N THR A 68 -22.87 5.73 2.63
CA THR A 68 -24.05 6.34 3.27
C THR A 68 -24.84 7.18 2.25
N ASN A 69 -24.17 7.75 1.25
CA ASN A 69 -24.77 8.66 0.28
C ASN A 69 -25.08 8.02 -1.08
N THR A 70 -24.48 6.86 -1.38
CA THR A 70 -24.63 6.18 -2.66
C THR A 70 -24.81 4.68 -2.48
N LYS A 71 -25.42 4.01 -3.46
CA LYS A 71 -25.55 2.54 -3.51
C LYS A 71 -24.56 1.90 -4.51
N SER A 72 -23.52 2.63 -4.88
CA SER A 72 -22.58 2.24 -5.95
C SER A 72 -21.52 1.24 -5.47
N ILE A 73 -21.27 1.19 -4.16
CA ILE A 73 -20.31 0.31 -3.50
C ILE A 73 -20.99 -0.46 -2.36
N PRO A 74 -20.54 -1.70 -2.05
CA PRO A 74 -21.10 -2.48 -0.95
C PRO A 74 -20.75 -1.87 0.41
N ALA A 75 -21.58 -2.12 1.42
CA ALA A 75 -21.31 -1.60 2.76
C ALA A 75 -20.04 -2.22 3.37
N LEU A 76 -19.21 -1.40 4.02
CA LEU A 76 -17.91 -1.77 4.58
C LEU A 76 -18.05 -2.85 5.65
N LYS A 77 -19.15 -2.84 6.41
CA LYS A 77 -19.49 -3.89 7.39
C LYS A 77 -19.66 -5.29 6.77
N ASN A 78 -19.94 -5.36 5.47
CA ASN A 78 -20.05 -6.62 4.73
C ASN A 78 -18.68 -7.10 4.22
N ILE A 79 -17.69 -6.21 4.14
CA ILE A 79 -16.31 -6.51 3.72
C ILE A 79 -15.42 -6.78 4.94
N ILE A 80 -15.44 -5.87 5.94
CA ILE A 80 -14.66 -5.92 7.16
C ILE A 80 -15.56 -6.42 8.30
N LYS A 81 -15.48 -7.72 8.59
CA LYS A 81 -16.36 -8.40 9.57
C LYS A 81 -16.36 -7.75 10.97
N ALA A 82 -15.18 -7.29 11.41
CA ALA A 82 -14.98 -6.67 12.71
C ALA A 82 -15.56 -5.26 12.80
N TYR A 83 -15.80 -4.60 11.67
CA TYR A 83 -16.29 -3.24 11.63
C TYR A 83 -17.81 -3.20 11.83
N LYS A 84 -18.24 -2.37 12.78
CA LYS A 84 -19.65 -2.18 13.16
C LYS A 84 -19.93 -0.67 13.15
N PRO A 85 -20.52 -0.12 12.08
CA PRO A 85 -20.85 1.30 12.03
C PRO A 85 -21.91 1.63 13.07
N THR A 86 -21.83 2.82 13.65
CA THR A 86 -22.76 3.29 14.69
C THR A 86 -24.05 3.87 14.12
N GLY A 87 -24.07 4.15 12.81
CA GLY A 87 -25.18 4.84 12.13
C GLY A 87 -25.17 6.35 12.35
N VAL A 88 -24.10 6.93 12.92
CA VAL A 88 -24.02 8.37 13.19
C VAL A 88 -24.21 9.22 11.92
N LEU A 89 -23.71 8.74 10.78
CA LEU A 89 -23.82 9.47 9.50
C LEU A 89 -25.27 9.55 9.00
N ASP A 90 -26.09 8.54 9.27
CA ASP A 90 -27.52 8.52 8.93
C ASP A 90 -28.32 9.58 9.70
N THR A 91 -27.80 10.06 10.82
CA THR A 91 -28.46 11.06 11.69
C THR A 91 -28.13 12.50 11.33
N LEU A 92 -27.17 12.71 10.41
CA LEU A 92 -26.71 14.05 10.06
C LEU A 92 -27.80 14.82 9.32
N LYS A 93 -28.16 15.99 9.87
CA LYS A 93 -29.08 16.96 9.25
C LYS A 93 -28.30 18.04 8.51
N GLY A 94 -28.86 18.50 7.39
CA GLY A 94 -28.28 19.57 6.57
C GLY A 94 -27.73 19.06 5.25
N LYS A 95 -27.70 19.93 4.23
CA LYS A 95 -27.13 19.60 2.92
C LYS A 95 -25.61 19.72 2.99
N TYR A 96 -24.91 18.61 2.74
CA TYR A 96 -23.46 18.58 2.59
C TYR A 96 -23.07 17.90 1.27
N ASP A 97 -21.83 18.08 0.85
CA ASP A 97 -21.26 17.38 -0.30
C ASP A 97 -20.38 16.23 0.23
N TYR A 98 -20.80 14.98 -0.02
CA TYR A 98 -20.10 13.81 0.49
C TYR A 98 -18.69 13.64 -0.10
N LYS A 99 -18.39 14.22 -1.27
CA LYS A 99 -17.04 14.16 -1.86
C LYS A 99 -16.09 15.11 -1.14
N ILE A 100 -16.57 16.32 -0.84
CA ILE A 100 -15.84 17.27 0.02
C ILE A 100 -15.62 16.66 1.40
N ALA A 101 -16.67 16.11 2.00
CA ALA A 101 -16.58 15.45 3.30
C ALA A 101 -15.58 14.28 3.29
N SER A 102 -15.61 13.46 2.23
CA SER A 102 -14.71 12.31 2.07
C SER A 102 -13.25 12.75 1.98
N TYR A 103 -12.94 13.73 1.14
CA TYR A 103 -11.58 14.27 1.02
C TYR A 103 -11.09 14.84 2.36
N TYR A 104 -11.91 15.66 3.03
CA TYR A 104 -11.55 16.24 4.33
C TYR A 104 -11.38 15.15 5.41
N SER A 105 -12.17 14.08 5.37
CA SER A 105 -12.07 12.97 6.33
C SER A 105 -10.75 12.22 6.22
N ILE A 106 -10.18 12.09 5.02
CA ILE A 106 -8.85 11.47 4.83
C ILE A 106 -7.78 12.29 5.55
N LEU A 107 -7.79 13.62 5.37
CA LEU A 107 -6.87 14.54 6.05
C LEU A 107 -7.08 14.54 7.56
N GLU A 108 -8.33 14.56 8.03
CA GLU A 108 -8.64 14.54 9.46
C GLU A 108 -8.17 13.25 10.12
N LEU A 109 -8.44 12.09 9.53
CA LEU A 109 -7.96 10.82 10.06
C LEU A 109 -6.44 10.75 10.05
N GLY A 110 -5.79 11.23 8.98
CA GLY A 110 -4.33 11.40 8.96
C GLY A 110 -3.85 12.25 10.13
N LYS A 111 -4.48 13.40 10.38
CA LYS A 111 -4.12 14.32 11.47
C LYS A 111 -4.22 13.65 12.84
N GLN A 112 -5.26 12.84 13.05
CA GLN A 112 -5.53 12.18 14.34
C GLN A 112 -4.68 10.91 14.56
N LEU A 113 -4.20 10.27 13.49
CA LEU A 113 -3.50 8.99 13.56
C LEU A 113 -1.97 9.14 13.49
N LEU A 114 -1.46 10.09 12.71
CA LEU A 114 -0.03 10.27 12.47
C LEU A 114 0.66 11.01 13.63
N PRO A 115 1.91 10.64 14.00
CA PRO A 115 2.66 11.32 15.04
C PRO A 115 2.77 12.84 14.84
N SER A 116 3.16 13.28 13.64
CA SER A 116 3.17 14.71 13.25
C SER A 116 1.94 15.07 12.41
N GLY A 117 0.79 14.44 12.70
CA GLY A 117 -0.44 14.66 11.96
C GLY A 117 -0.93 16.10 11.95
N VAL A 118 -0.55 16.92 12.95
CA VAL A 118 -0.84 18.36 13.00
C VAL A 118 -0.39 19.12 11.74
N LEU A 119 0.63 18.63 11.03
CA LEU A 119 1.07 19.22 9.75
C LEU A 119 -0.03 19.21 8.68
N LEU A 120 -1.02 18.31 8.78
CA LEU A 120 -2.16 18.24 7.86
C LEU A 120 -3.19 19.35 8.09
N GLU A 121 -3.09 20.15 9.16
CA GLU A 121 -3.95 21.33 9.34
C GLU A 121 -3.75 22.35 8.22
N ASP A 122 -2.52 22.49 7.72
CA ASP A 122 -2.23 23.34 6.58
C ASP A 122 -2.92 22.85 5.32
N ASP A 123 -2.88 21.54 5.03
CA ASP A 123 -3.62 20.93 3.91
C ASP A 123 -5.13 21.10 4.06
N GLN A 124 -5.68 20.93 5.26
CA GLN A 124 -7.10 21.17 5.56
C GLN A 124 -7.49 22.63 5.27
N ASN A 125 -6.68 23.59 5.73
CA ASN A 125 -6.92 25.02 5.55
C ASN A 125 -6.80 25.44 4.07
N GLN A 126 -5.81 24.89 3.35
CA GLN A 126 -5.63 25.12 1.92
C GLN A 126 -6.81 24.56 1.12
N PHE A 127 -7.28 23.36 1.45
CA PHE A 127 -8.44 22.76 0.82
C PHE A 127 -9.71 23.60 1.04
N VAL A 128 -9.99 24.02 2.28
CA VAL A 128 -11.13 24.90 2.58
C VAL A 128 -11.04 26.24 1.83
N THR A 129 -9.84 26.81 1.74
CA THR A 129 -9.60 28.04 0.96
C THR A 129 -9.87 27.83 -0.53
N LEU A 130 -9.45 26.68 -1.08
CA LEU A 130 -9.70 26.32 -2.47
C LEU A 130 -11.20 26.16 -2.75
N LEU A 131 -11.94 25.48 -1.87
CA LEU A 131 -13.40 25.33 -1.99
C LEU A 131 -14.11 26.69 -2.08
N LYS A 132 -13.74 27.65 -1.23
CA LYS A 132 -14.26 29.03 -1.27
C LYS A 132 -13.94 29.70 -2.60
N LYS A 133 -12.71 29.58 -3.10
CA LYS A 133 -12.29 30.12 -4.41
C LYS A 133 -13.06 29.50 -5.58
N THR A 134 -13.43 28.23 -5.49
CA THR A 134 -14.24 27.54 -6.50
C THR A 134 -15.74 27.80 -6.40
N GLY A 135 -16.19 28.67 -5.48
CA GLY A 135 -17.58 29.09 -5.35
C GLY A 135 -18.47 28.15 -4.53
N VAL A 136 -17.89 27.19 -3.80
CA VAL A 136 -18.66 26.35 -2.88
C VAL A 136 -19.18 27.21 -1.72
N LYS A 137 -20.48 27.14 -1.44
CA LYS A 137 -21.11 27.94 -0.39
C LYS A 137 -20.60 27.54 1.01
N GLN A 138 -20.47 28.53 1.90
CA GLN A 138 -19.92 28.32 3.24
C GLN A 138 -20.72 27.30 4.06
N ASP A 139 -22.05 27.32 3.98
CA ASP A 139 -22.92 26.35 4.66
C ASP A 139 -22.69 24.90 4.21
N VAL A 140 -22.44 24.69 2.91
CA VAL A 140 -22.08 23.38 2.35
C VAL A 140 -20.70 22.95 2.85
N ILE A 141 -19.72 23.85 2.90
CA ILE A 141 -18.38 23.56 3.43
C ILE A 141 -18.49 23.13 4.90
N ASP A 142 -19.17 23.92 5.74
CA ASP A 142 -19.29 23.68 7.17
C ASP A 142 -20.02 22.35 7.46
N ASN A 143 -21.11 22.07 6.76
CA ASN A 143 -21.84 20.79 6.89
C ASN A 143 -21.00 19.61 6.39
N SER A 144 -20.19 19.78 5.34
CA SER A 144 -19.31 18.72 4.82
C SER A 144 -18.16 18.41 5.78
N ILE A 145 -17.57 19.44 6.40
CA ILE A 145 -16.57 19.27 7.46
C ILE A 145 -17.21 18.56 8.66
N LYS A 146 -18.41 18.97 9.08
CA LYS A 146 -19.13 18.30 10.17
C LYS A 146 -19.36 16.80 9.89
N ALA A 147 -19.73 16.45 8.66
CA ALA A 147 -19.88 15.05 8.24
C ALA A 147 -18.53 14.31 8.25
N ALA A 148 -17.46 14.95 7.75
CA ALA A 148 -16.10 14.41 7.77
C ALA A 148 -15.61 14.10 9.19
N LEU A 149 -15.82 15.04 10.13
CA LEU A 149 -15.44 14.86 11.54
C LEU A 149 -16.23 13.72 12.20
N ALA A 150 -17.52 13.58 11.88
CA ALA A 150 -18.34 12.48 12.39
C ALA A 150 -17.85 11.11 11.89
N ALA A 151 -17.57 10.99 10.58
CA ALA A 151 -17.02 9.76 9.99
C ALA A 151 -15.64 9.43 10.59
N SER A 152 -14.78 10.44 10.71
CA SER A 152 -13.43 10.30 11.26
C SER A 152 -13.46 9.84 12.72
N LYS A 153 -14.37 10.38 13.54
CA LYS A 153 -14.53 9.97 14.94
C LYS A 153 -14.91 8.50 15.08
N GLU A 154 -15.81 8.00 14.21
CA GLU A 154 -16.24 6.61 14.23
C GLU A 154 -15.08 5.67 13.86
N VAL A 155 -14.36 5.98 12.78
CA VAL A 155 -13.21 5.19 12.34
C VAL A 155 -12.07 5.23 13.37
N LEU A 156 -11.80 6.38 13.98
CA LEU A 156 -10.81 6.52 15.04
C LEU A 156 -11.17 5.68 16.28
N ALA A 157 -12.46 5.59 16.63
CA ALA A 157 -12.89 4.70 17.70
C ALA A 157 -12.65 3.23 17.34
N PHE A 158 -12.93 2.84 16.10
CA PHE A 158 -12.65 1.49 15.61
C PHE A 158 -11.14 1.18 15.57
N SER A 159 -10.29 2.11 15.15
CA SER A 159 -8.84 1.91 15.05
C SER A 159 -8.19 1.72 16.42
N LYS A 160 -8.71 2.35 17.48
CA LYS A 160 -8.21 2.16 18.86
C LYS A 160 -8.39 0.75 19.42
N THR A 161 -9.19 -0.09 18.76
CA THR A 161 -9.49 -1.46 19.21
C THR A 161 -8.69 -2.53 18.47
N ASP A 162 -7.68 -2.13 17.67
CA ASP A 162 -6.91 -3.04 16.81
C ASP A 162 -5.61 -3.56 17.42
N ASN A 163 -5.37 -3.29 18.71
CA ASN A 163 -4.18 -3.61 19.50
C ASN A 163 -2.92 -2.78 19.20
N TYR A 164 -2.95 -1.80 18.29
CA TYR A 164 -1.77 -0.96 18.01
C TYR A 164 -1.26 -0.23 19.26
N ASN A 165 -2.17 0.32 20.08
CA ASN A 165 -1.84 1.00 21.34
C ASN A 165 -1.31 0.06 22.44
N LYS A 166 -1.33 -1.26 22.23
CA LYS A 166 -0.81 -2.25 23.17
C LYS A 166 0.59 -2.73 22.81
N LEU A 167 1.10 -2.41 21.61
CA LEU A 167 2.39 -2.90 21.13
C LEU A 167 3.56 -2.55 22.07
N SER A 168 3.55 -1.35 22.64
CA SER A 168 4.60 -0.88 23.56
C SER A 168 4.68 -1.66 24.88
N ALA A 169 3.59 -2.34 25.27
CA ALA A 169 3.52 -3.17 26.47
C ALA A 169 3.90 -4.64 26.20
N LEU A 170 4.07 -5.04 24.94
CA LEU A 170 4.46 -6.41 24.59
C LEU A 170 5.96 -6.64 24.79
N LYS A 171 6.35 -7.90 24.90
CA LYS A 171 7.75 -8.31 25.03
C LYS A 171 8.56 -7.77 23.85
N ARG A 172 9.65 -7.06 24.15
CA ARG A 172 10.60 -6.57 23.15
C ARG A 172 11.31 -7.75 22.48
N TYR A 173 11.57 -7.60 21.18
CA TYR A 173 12.40 -8.54 20.45
C TYR A 173 13.87 -8.33 20.84
N THR A 174 14.57 -9.42 21.10
CA THR A 174 16.01 -9.40 21.42
C THR A 174 16.74 -10.17 20.33
N PRO A 175 17.52 -9.48 19.47
CA PRO A 175 18.27 -10.14 18.42
C PRO A 175 19.24 -11.19 18.98
N SER A 176 19.32 -12.35 18.32
CA SER A 176 20.23 -13.42 18.71
C SER A 176 21.46 -13.42 17.82
N LYS A 177 22.65 -13.58 18.42
CA LYS A 177 23.90 -13.80 17.66
C LYS A 177 24.05 -15.24 17.16
N ALA A 178 23.09 -16.12 17.47
CA ALA A 178 23.11 -17.49 17.00
C ALA A 178 23.11 -17.58 15.47
N ASP A 179 23.67 -18.67 14.95
CA ASP A 179 23.69 -18.93 13.53
C ASP A 179 22.28 -18.99 12.92
N GLY A 180 22.15 -18.45 11.71
CA GLY A 180 20.88 -18.40 10.98
C GLY A 180 19.84 -17.41 11.51
N LYS A 181 20.10 -16.74 12.64
CA LYS A 181 19.21 -15.73 13.22
C LYS A 181 19.47 -14.32 12.71
N TRP A 182 18.41 -13.52 12.60
CA TRP A 182 18.53 -12.12 12.24
C TRP A 182 19.28 -11.35 13.31
N TYR A 183 20.11 -10.40 12.85
CA TYR A 183 20.81 -9.46 13.68
C TYR A 183 20.82 -8.09 12.99
N PRO A 184 20.79 -6.96 13.73
CA PRO A 184 20.89 -5.64 13.14
C PRO A 184 22.11 -5.52 12.21
N THR A 185 21.92 -4.84 11.09
CA THR A 185 22.91 -4.70 10.00
C THR A 185 23.48 -3.28 9.91
N PRO A 186 24.72 -3.10 9.44
CA PRO A 186 25.28 -1.79 9.13
C PRO A 186 24.45 -1.00 8.10
N PRO A 187 24.67 0.33 8.00
CA PRO A 187 25.47 1.14 8.92
C PRO A 187 24.74 1.48 10.22
N GLY A 188 23.40 1.40 10.25
CA GLY A 188 22.59 1.92 11.35
C GLY A 188 22.43 1.01 12.56
N TYR A 189 22.53 -0.33 12.38
CA TYR A 189 22.27 -1.33 13.43
C TYR A 189 20.95 -1.05 14.19
N PHE A 190 19.92 -0.60 13.47
CA PHE A 190 18.64 -0.21 14.04
C PHE A 190 17.94 -1.38 14.75
N GLU A 191 17.10 -1.04 15.72
CA GLU A 191 16.22 -2.01 16.37
C GLU A 191 15.25 -2.66 15.36
N ALA A 192 14.80 -3.87 15.68
CA ALA A 192 13.92 -4.63 14.82
C ALA A 192 12.57 -3.91 14.64
N VAL A 193 12.16 -3.69 13.39
CA VAL A 193 10.93 -2.96 13.06
C VAL A 193 9.68 -3.82 13.27
N GLU A 194 8.83 -3.38 14.21
CA GLU A 194 7.53 -3.97 14.52
C GLU A 194 7.50 -5.48 14.82
N PRO A 195 8.28 -5.99 15.80
CA PRO A 195 8.37 -7.42 16.09
C PRO A 195 7.06 -8.10 16.51
N ASN A 196 6.10 -7.31 16.97
CA ASN A 196 4.81 -7.78 17.44
C ASN A 196 3.67 -7.43 16.46
N TRP A 197 3.97 -7.05 15.21
CA TRP A 197 2.95 -6.65 14.24
C TRP A 197 1.88 -7.71 13.98
N ARG A 198 2.22 -8.99 14.15
CA ARG A 198 1.27 -10.12 14.08
C ARG A 198 0.09 -10.04 15.05
N THR A 199 0.16 -9.17 16.07
CA THR A 199 -0.88 -9.01 17.10
C THR A 199 -1.92 -7.94 16.73
N ILE A 200 -1.65 -7.17 15.68
CA ILE A 200 -2.61 -6.20 15.13
C ILE A 200 -3.81 -6.95 14.57
N ARG A 201 -5.01 -6.41 14.81
CA ARG A 201 -6.24 -6.94 14.24
C ARG A 201 -6.25 -6.74 12.72
N VAL A 202 -6.38 -7.84 11.99
CA VAL A 202 -6.63 -7.85 10.54
C VAL A 202 -7.97 -7.20 10.16
N LEU A 203 -8.06 -6.65 8.95
CA LEU A 203 -9.29 -6.04 8.43
C LEU A 203 -10.09 -7.01 7.55
N LEU A 204 -9.42 -7.72 6.65
CA LEU A 204 -10.01 -8.54 5.59
C LEU A 204 -9.76 -10.04 5.82
N LEU A 205 -8.56 -10.43 6.23
CA LEU A 205 -8.21 -11.77 6.65
C LEU A 205 -8.97 -12.17 7.92
N ASP A 206 -9.00 -13.47 8.21
CA ASP A 206 -9.59 -14.03 9.42
C ASP A 206 -8.59 -14.12 10.57
N SER A 207 -7.29 -14.22 10.26
CA SER A 207 -6.20 -14.13 11.24
C SER A 207 -4.85 -13.84 10.57
N ALA A 208 -3.86 -13.38 11.36
CA ALA A 208 -2.49 -13.15 10.88
C ALA A 208 -1.83 -14.41 10.29
N LYS A 209 -2.23 -15.60 10.75
CA LYS A 209 -1.65 -16.91 10.38
C LYS A 209 -2.39 -17.59 9.22
N GLN A 210 -3.31 -16.89 8.55
CA GLN A 210 -4.14 -17.48 7.51
C GLN A 210 -3.32 -17.90 6.28
N CYS A 211 -2.37 -17.07 5.86
CA CYS A 211 -1.48 -17.34 4.74
C CYS A 211 -0.09 -17.71 5.26
N LYS A 212 0.19 -19.00 5.40
CA LYS A 212 1.46 -19.50 5.94
C LYS A 212 2.49 -19.66 4.83
N ALA A 213 3.68 -19.12 5.04
CA ALA A 213 4.81 -19.40 4.19
C ALA A 213 5.24 -20.88 4.32
N ALA A 214 5.91 -21.42 3.30
CA ALA A 214 6.42 -22.79 3.37
C ALA A 214 7.63 -22.89 4.31
N ASN A 215 7.98 -24.13 4.66
CA ASN A 215 9.16 -24.40 5.47
C ASN A 215 10.42 -23.88 4.79
N LEU A 216 11.24 -23.18 5.58
CA LEU A 216 12.51 -22.62 5.15
C LEU A 216 13.58 -23.69 4.92
N THR A 217 14.39 -23.50 3.89
CA THR A 217 15.66 -24.20 3.78
C THR A 217 16.51 -23.95 5.04
N PRO A 218 16.91 -25.00 5.80
CA PRO A 218 17.67 -24.83 7.05
C PRO A 218 18.99 -24.09 6.82
N PHE A 219 19.37 -23.25 7.78
CA PHE A 219 20.69 -22.62 7.77
C PHE A 219 21.79 -23.69 7.74
N SER A 220 22.83 -23.48 6.94
CA SER A 220 24.02 -24.33 6.93
C SER A 220 25.25 -23.54 6.48
N LYS A 221 26.42 -23.90 7.02
CA LYS A 221 27.72 -23.38 6.58
C LYS A 221 28.39 -24.27 5.53
N ASP A 222 27.84 -25.46 5.30
CA ASP A 222 28.35 -26.41 4.32
C ASP A 222 28.16 -25.85 2.91
N THR A 223 29.27 -25.76 2.16
CA THR A 223 29.31 -25.21 0.79
C THR A 223 28.51 -26.03 -0.22
N THR A 224 28.16 -27.27 0.11
CA THR A 224 27.34 -28.15 -0.72
C THR A 224 25.83 -28.04 -0.42
N SER A 225 25.46 -27.38 0.68
CA SER A 225 24.08 -27.30 1.16
C SER A 225 23.18 -26.44 0.26
N ALA A 226 21.87 -26.70 0.34
CA ALA A 226 20.87 -25.89 -0.36
C ALA A 226 20.90 -24.41 0.08
N PHE A 227 21.13 -24.15 1.37
CA PHE A 227 21.22 -22.77 1.88
C PHE A 227 22.44 -22.03 1.32
N TYR A 228 23.62 -22.67 1.33
CA TYR A 228 24.82 -22.05 0.77
C TYR A 228 24.65 -21.71 -0.71
N LYS A 229 23.99 -22.58 -1.50
CA LYS A 229 23.67 -22.29 -2.91
C LYS A 229 22.85 -21.00 -3.04
N GLN A 230 21.81 -20.81 -2.22
CA GLN A 230 21.03 -19.58 -2.21
C GLN A 230 21.86 -18.34 -1.85
N VAL A 231 22.78 -18.45 -0.88
CA VAL A 231 23.68 -17.33 -0.55
C VAL A 231 24.62 -17.03 -1.71
N LYS A 232 25.19 -18.08 -2.33
CA LYS A 232 26.12 -17.95 -3.44
C LYS A 232 25.44 -17.30 -4.65
N GLU A 233 24.18 -17.62 -4.92
CA GLU A 233 23.38 -16.97 -5.97
C GLU A 233 23.30 -15.45 -5.76
N VAL A 234 23.02 -14.98 -4.53
CA VAL A 234 23.00 -13.54 -4.20
C VAL A 234 24.38 -12.91 -4.40
N TYR A 235 25.43 -13.56 -3.91
CA TYR A 235 26.81 -13.07 -4.01
C TYR A 235 27.33 -13.00 -5.46
N ASP A 236 27.05 -14.03 -6.26
CA ASP A 236 27.49 -14.08 -7.65
C ASP A 236 26.70 -13.08 -8.51
N GLN A 237 25.39 -12.96 -8.27
CA GLN A 237 24.55 -12.03 -8.99
C GLN A 237 24.95 -10.57 -8.75
N SER A 238 25.31 -10.20 -7.50
CA SER A 238 25.70 -8.83 -7.17
C SER A 238 26.94 -8.34 -7.94
N LYS A 239 27.78 -9.27 -8.42
CA LYS A 239 29.00 -8.95 -9.19
C LYS A 239 28.76 -8.71 -10.67
N HIS A 240 27.58 -9.09 -11.17
CA HIS A 240 27.25 -9.09 -12.60
C HIS A 240 25.96 -8.33 -12.91
N LEU A 241 25.60 -7.38 -12.03
CA LEU A 241 24.45 -6.49 -12.22
C LEU A 241 24.61 -5.64 -13.49
N ASN A 242 23.61 -5.67 -14.36
CA ASN A 242 23.51 -4.70 -15.45
C ASN A 242 22.78 -3.42 -15.00
N ALA A 243 22.85 -2.37 -15.83
CA ALA A 243 22.24 -1.07 -15.52
C ALA A 243 20.72 -1.17 -15.25
N GLU A 244 20.01 -2.02 -15.98
CA GLU A 244 18.56 -2.18 -15.81
C GLU A 244 18.21 -2.83 -14.47
N GLN A 245 18.97 -3.84 -14.04
CA GLN A 245 18.79 -4.49 -12.74
C GLN A 245 19.09 -3.52 -11.58
N ILE A 246 20.10 -2.66 -11.74
CA ILE A 246 20.39 -1.59 -10.77
C ILE A 246 19.22 -0.61 -10.70
N ASN A 247 18.71 -0.15 -11.84
CA ASN A 247 17.57 0.76 -11.89
C ASN A 247 16.32 0.15 -11.26
N GLN A 248 16.05 -1.14 -11.51
CA GLN A 248 14.96 -1.87 -10.87
C GLN A 248 15.11 -1.93 -9.35
N ALA A 249 16.32 -2.22 -8.85
CA ALA A 249 16.60 -2.25 -7.42
C ALA A 249 16.39 -0.88 -6.77
N LEU A 250 16.88 0.19 -7.39
CA LEU A 250 16.77 1.55 -6.86
C LEU A 250 15.33 2.07 -6.88
N PHE A 251 14.60 1.83 -7.97
CA PHE A 251 13.20 2.24 -8.13
C PHE A 251 12.30 1.60 -7.07
N TRP A 252 12.47 0.30 -6.83
CA TRP A 252 11.67 -0.45 -5.86
C TRP A 252 12.33 -0.52 -4.48
N ASP A 253 13.31 0.32 -4.14
CA ASP A 253 13.98 0.25 -2.83
C ASP A 253 13.00 0.57 -1.70
N CYS A 254 12.26 1.69 -1.85
CA CYS A 254 11.19 2.15 -0.98
C CYS A 254 11.52 1.99 0.53
N ASN A 255 12.77 2.27 0.91
CA ASN A 255 13.29 2.08 2.26
C ASN A 255 13.39 3.44 2.98
N PRO A 256 12.44 3.78 3.89
CA PRO A 256 12.47 5.04 4.62
C PRO A 256 13.63 5.13 5.63
N PHE A 257 14.31 4.02 5.92
CA PHE A 257 15.44 3.95 6.86
C PHE A 257 16.81 4.13 6.19
N ALA A 258 16.84 4.36 4.87
CA ALA A 258 18.07 4.48 4.13
C ALA A 258 18.87 5.70 4.63
N ILE A 259 20.10 5.46 5.06
CA ILE A 259 21.01 6.50 5.55
C ILE A 259 22.36 6.38 4.85
N THR A 260 23.04 7.51 4.64
CA THR A 260 24.46 7.56 4.30
C THR A 260 25.25 8.21 5.43
N THR A 261 26.45 7.70 5.72
CA THR A 261 27.34 8.25 6.75
C THR A 261 28.45 9.06 6.09
N SER A 262 28.57 10.35 6.43
CA SER A 262 29.68 11.21 6.02
C SER A 262 30.33 11.81 7.26
N GLY A 263 31.49 11.30 7.65
CA GLY A 263 32.12 11.62 8.93
C GLY A 263 31.25 11.15 10.11
N HIS A 264 30.90 12.07 11.02
CA HIS A 264 30.03 11.81 12.17
C HIS A 264 28.52 11.98 11.88
N MET A 265 28.14 12.38 10.66
CA MET A 265 26.74 12.63 10.30
C MET A 265 26.12 11.43 9.60
N ALA A 266 24.91 11.06 10.02
CA ALA A 266 24.02 10.17 9.28
C ALA A 266 22.96 11.00 8.55
N ILE A 267 22.91 10.92 7.22
CA ILE A 267 21.95 11.65 6.38
C ILE A 267 20.91 10.65 5.87
N GLY A 268 19.65 10.84 6.23
CA GLY A 268 18.54 10.01 5.76
C GLY A 268 18.04 10.41 4.37
N PHE A 269 17.71 9.42 3.54
CA PHE A 269 17.06 9.64 2.26
C PHE A 269 15.54 9.66 2.43
N LYS A 270 14.87 10.68 1.88
CA LYS A 270 13.41 10.76 1.85
C LYS A 270 12.88 9.82 0.78
N LYS A 271 12.30 8.70 1.19
CA LYS A 271 11.67 7.70 0.30
C LYS A 271 10.30 7.30 0.83
N ILE A 272 9.38 6.98 -0.08
CA ILE A 272 8.11 6.34 0.30
C ILE A 272 8.34 4.90 0.74
N SER A 273 7.41 4.36 1.53
CA SER A 273 7.36 2.93 1.82
C SER A 273 6.70 2.17 0.66
N PRO A 274 6.85 0.83 0.58
CA PRO A 274 6.26 0.04 -0.49
C PRO A 274 4.72 0.11 -0.50
N GLY A 275 4.11 0.22 0.69
CA GLY A 275 2.67 0.46 0.79
C GLY A 275 2.26 1.83 0.25
N GLY A 276 3.08 2.86 0.50
CA GLY A 276 2.88 4.18 -0.10
C GLY A 276 2.95 4.13 -1.62
N HIS A 277 3.95 3.43 -2.18
CA HIS A 277 4.09 3.24 -3.62
C HIS A 277 2.82 2.66 -4.25
N TRP A 278 2.30 1.55 -3.73
CA TRP A 278 1.08 0.93 -4.27
C TRP A 278 -0.19 1.76 -4.05
N MET A 279 -0.28 2.54 -2.97
CA MET A 279 -1.36 3.52 -2.79
C MET A 279 -1.34 4.62 -3.85
N HIS A 280 -0.15 5.15 -4.18
CA HIS A 280 0.03 6.15 -5.24
C HIS A 280 -0.24 5.57 -6.63
N VAL A 281 0.23 4.35 -6.91
CA VAL A 281 -0.10 3.62 -8.14
C VAL A 281 -1.62 3.47 -8.27
N THR A 282 -2.31 3.10 -7.20
CA THR A 282 -3.77 2.94 -7.18
C THR A 282 -4.49 4.24 -7.54
N GLY A 283 -4.09 5.37 -6.95
CA GLY A 283 -4.65 6.69 -7.29
C GLY A 283 -4.41 7.06 -8.75
N MET A 284 -3.18 6.84 -9.24
CA MET A 284 -2.80 7.12 -10.62
C MET A 284 -3.60 6.28 -11.62
N VAL A 285 -3.73 4.97 -11.40
CA VAL A 285 -4.46 4.09 -12.32
C VAL A 285 -5.96 4.27 -12.22
N ALA A 286 -6.50 4.66 -11.06
CA ALA A 286 -7.90 5.07 -10.93
C ALA A 286 -8.23 6.27 -11.84
N LYS A 287 -7.36 7.28 -11.85
CA LYS A 287 -7.46 8.44 -12.75
C LYS A 287 -7.34 8.02 -14.22
N LYS A 288 -6.35 7.17 -14.55
CA LYS A 288 -6.16 6.64 -15.91
C LYS A 288 -7.36 5.84 -16.41
N ALA A 289 -7.97 5.03 -15.54
CA ALA A 289 -9.14 4.21 -15.85
C ALA A 289 -10.45 5.02 -15.93
N GLY A 290 -10.43 6.31 -15.57
CA GLY A 290 -11.63 7.14 -15.55
C GLY A 290 -12.65 6.67 -14.50
N LEU A 291 -12.16 6.15 -13.36
CA LEU A 291 -13.04 5.72 -12.27
C LEU A 291 -13.87 6.89 -11.75
N SER A 292 -15.11 6.59 -11.35
CA SER A 292 -15.93 7.54 -10.59
C SER A 292 -15.32 7.80 -9.20
N PHE A 293 -15.70 8.90 -8.55
CA PHE A 293 -15.22 9.24 -7.21
C PHE A 293 -15.41 8.07 -6.23
N ASP A 294 -16.61 7.48 -6.23
CA ASP A 294 -16.97 6.35 -5.38
C ASP A 294 -16.07 5.13 -5.63
N GLN A 295 -15.78 4.83 -6.90
CA GLN A 295 -14.88 3.73 -7.28
C GLN A 295 -13.43 4.03 -6.89
N THR A 296 -12.96 5.27 -7.03
CA THR A 296 -11.61 5.68 -6.61
C THR A 296 -11.45 5.56 -5.10
N VAL A 297 -12.42 6.05 -4.32
CA VAL A 297 -12.43 5.89 -2.86
C VAL A 297 -12.43 4.40 -2.49
N ALA A 298 -13.30 3.60 -3.12
CA ALA A 298 -13.33 2.16 -2.86
C ALA A 298 -12.01 1.46 -3.21
N ALA A 299 -11.39 1.76 -4.36
CA ALA A 299 -10.11 1.19 -4.75
C ALA A 299 -9.01 1.49 -3.71
N LEU A 300 -8.89 2.76 -3.30
CA LEU A 300 -7.88 3.20 -2.33
C LEU A 300 -8.13 2.64 -0.92
N THR A 301 -9.39 2.57 -0.46
CA THR A 301 -9.73 1.93 0.83
C THR A 301 -9.37 0.45 0.83
N LEU A 302 -9.71 -0.26 -0.24
CA LEU A 302 -9.43 -1.69 -0.38
C LEU A 302 -7.94 -1.98 -0.52
N GLU A 303 -7.21 -1.13 -1.24
CA GLU A 303 -5.75 -1.21 -1.35
C GLU A 303 -5.09 -1.03 0.02
N GLY A 304 -5.44 0.04 0.76
CA GLY A 304 -4.90 0.28 2.11
C GLY A 304 -5.17 -0.89 3.05
N ALA A 305 -6.39 -1.43 3.05
CA ALA A 305 -6.76 -2.60 3.86
C ALA A 305 -6.03 -3.89 3.42
N THR A 306 -5.82 -4.08 2.11
CA THR A 306 -5.07 -5.21 1.56
C THR A 306 -3.61 -5.16 1.95
N LEU A 307 -2.98 -3.98 1.83
CA LEU A 307 -1.61 -3.75 2.27
C LEU A 307 -1.47 -4.02 3.77
N MET A 308 -2.37 -3.49 4.61
CA MET A 308 -2.32 -3.70 6.06
C MET A 308 -2.30 -5.19 6.41
N ASP A 309 -3.19 -5.98 5.83
CA ASP A 309 -3.28 -7.42 6.09
C ASP A 309 -2.13 -8.22 5.48
N ALA A 310 -1.65 -7.84 4.30
CA ALA A 310 -0.46 -8.43 3.68
C ALA A 310 0.79 -8.18 4.55
N PHE A 311 0.93 -6.97 5.12
CA PHE A 311 1.99 -6.65 6.08
C PHE A 311 1.85 -7.46 7.37
N ILE A 312 0.64 -7.63 7.92
CA ILE A 312 0.42 -8.48 9.10
C ILE A 312 0.84 -9.93 8.83
N SER A 313 0.43 -10.50 7.69
CA SER A 313 0.80 -11.87 7.31
C SER A 313 2.30 -12.04 7.07
N CYS A 314 2.93 -11.09 6.40
CA CYS A 314 4.38 -11.13 6.17
C CYS A 314 5.19 -10.98 7.47
N TRP A 315 4.79 -10.07 8.36
CA TRP A 315 5.49 -9.84 9.62
C TRP A 315 5.31 -10.99 10.62
N ASP A 316 4.19 -11.72 10.56
CA ASP A 316 4.03 -12.97 11.32
C ASP A 316 5.16 -13.95 10.96
N GLU A 317 5.45 -14.14 9.67
CA GLU A 317 6.52 -15.05 9.24
C GLU A 317 7.92 -14.51 9.50
N LYS A 318 8.15 -13.19 9.33
CA LYS A 318 9.46 -12.56 9.62
C LYS A 318 9.95 -12.85 11.01
N TYR A 319 9.09 -12.67 11.99
CA TYR A 319 9.45 -12.86 13.39
C TYR A 319 9.24 -14.30 13.88
N ASN A 320 8.56 -15.15 13.10
CA ASN A 320 8.50 -16.60 13.34
C ASN A 320 9.78 -17.31 12.89
N SER A 321 10.23 -17.07 11.65
CA SER A 321 11.47 -17.64 11.12
C SER A 321 12.72 -17.02 11.73
N ASP A 322 12.68 -15.71 11.96
CA ASP A 322 13.79 -14.91 12.46
C ASP A 322 15.06 -15.08 11.59
N ARG A 323 14.87 -15.12 10.27
CA ARG A 323 15.90 -15.50 9.29
C ARG A 323 16.99 -14.42 9.12
N ILE A 324 18.25 -14.86 9.14
CA ILE A 324 19.45 -14.07 8.81
C ILE A 324 19.38 -13.42 7.41
N ARG A 325 19.97 -12.23 7.25
CA ARG A 325 20.08 -11.51 5.97
C ARG A 325 21.32 -11.95 5.16
N PRO A 326 21.32 -11.81 3.82
CA PRO A 326 22.46 -12.20 2.97
C PRO A 326 23.78 -11.55 3.40
N GLU A 327 23.80 -10.23 3.63
CA GLU A 327 25.02 -9.52 4.04
C GLU A 327 25.64 -10.07 5.32
N THR A 328 24.81 -10.48 6.28
CA THR A 328 25.31 -10.98 7.56
C THR A 328 25.97 -12.34 7.38
N TYR A 329 25.43 -13.19 6.51
CA TYR A 329 26.07 -14.46 6.18
C TYR A 329 27.36 -14.22 5.38
N ILE A 330 27.27 -13.47 4.29
CA ILE A 330 28.38 -13.26 3.35
C ILE A 330 29.57 -12.64 4.08
N ASN A 331 29.34 -11.59 4.87
CA ASN A 331 30.44 -10.91 5.57
C ASN A 331 31.11 -11.76 6.64
N ARG A 332 30.37 -12.70 7.26
CA ARG A 332 30.92 -13.58 8.30
C ARG A 332 31.64 -14.80 7.74
N TYR A 333 31.17 -15.36 6.62
CA TYR A 333 31.53 -16.71 6.19
C TYR A 333 32.06 -16.80 4.76
N MET A 334 32.03 -15.73 3.97
CA MET A 334 32.42 -15.75 2.55
C MET A 334 33.37 -14.61 2.18
N ASP A 335 32.95 -13.36 2.38
CA ASP A 335 33.66 -12.17 1.94
C ASP A 335 33.32 -10.98 2.84
N VAL A 336 34.21 -10.64 3.76
CA VAL A 336 34.02 -9.57 4.76
C VAL A 336 33.89 -8.17 4.16
N LYS A 337 34.31 -7.98 2.90
CA LYS A 337 34.26 -6.68 2.22
C LYS A 337 33.03 -6.51 1.34
N TRP A 338 32.24 -7.56 1.16
CA TRP A 338 31.06 -7.50 0.32
C TRP A 338 30.01 -6.55 0.92
N GLN A 339 29.30 -5.84 0.04
CA GLN A 339 28.18 -4.98 0.42
C GLN A 339 27.04 -5.21 -0.58
N PRO A 340 25.78 -5.25 -0.11
CA PRO A 340 24.63 -5.29 -1.00
C PRO A 340 24.49 -3.94 -1.75
N LEU A 341 23.82 -3.96 -2.91
CA LEU A 341 23.51 -2.74 -3.65
C LEU A 341 22.57 -1.83 -2.85
N LEU A 342 21.56 -2.41 -2.20
CA LEU A 342 20.63 -1.69 -1.34
C LEU A 342 21.01 -1.90 0.13
N GLN A 343 20.86 -0.86 0.94
CA GLN A 343 21.00 -0.99 2.39
C GLN A 343 19.96 -1.99 2.94
N THR A 344 20.42 -2.96 3.72
CA THR A 344 19.52 -3.97 4.31
C THR A 344 18.53 -3.32 5.29
N PRO A 345 17.22 -3.53 5.11
CA PRO A 345 16.22 -3.02 6.03
C PRO A 345 16.28 -3.72 7.40
N PRO A 346 15.97 -3.00 8.51
CA PRO A 346 16.17 -3.48 9.87
C PRO A 346 15.05 -4.42 10.38
N PHE A 347 14.89 -5.54 9.69
CA PHE A 347 13.97 -6.62 10.06
C PHE A 347 14.39 -7.97 9.44
N PRO A 348 13.92 -9.10 10.00
CA PRO A 348 14.23 -10.45 9.50
C PRO A 348 13.91 -10.67 8.02
N GLU A 349 14.64 -11.61 7.42
CA GLU A 349 14.71 -11.77 5.98
C GLU A 349 13.44 -12.41 5.37
N TYR A 350 12.89 -13.46 5.97
CA TYR A 350 11.87 -14.30 5.33
C TYR A 350 10.45 -14.06 5.84
N THR A 351 9.42 -13.88 5.02
CA THR A 351 9.43 -13.73 3.54
C THR A 351 9.77 -12.30 3.10
N SER A 352 9.99 -12.06 1.81
CA SER A 352 10.19 -10.71 1.28
C SER A 352 8.90 -9.89 1.38
N GLY A 353 8.92 -8.80 2.16
CA GLY A 353 7.77 -7.92 2.32
C GLY A 353 7.33 -7.28 1.02
N HIS A 354 8.28 -6.87 0.17
CA HIS A 354 7.97 -6.34 -1.17
C HIS A 354 7.25 -7.37 -2.03
N ALA A 355 7.69 -8.64 -1.98
CA ALA A 355 7.05 -9.70 -2.76
C ALA A 355 5.61 -9.95 -2.30
N VAL A 356 5.37 -10.05 -0.97
CA VAL A 356 4.02 -10.29 -0.42
C VAL A 356 3.07 -9.15 -0.77
N ILE A 357 3.44 -7.91 -0.43
CA ILE A 357 2.54 -6.77 -0.58
C ILE A 357 2.29 -6.45 -2.06
N SER A 358 3.33 -6.50 -2.90
CA SER A 358 3.18 -6.19 -4.32
C SER A 358 2.30 -7.20 -5.04
N ASN A 359 2.41 -8.49 -4.71
CA ASN A 359 1.55 -9.50 -5.31
C ASN A 359 0.11 -9.41 -4.78
N ALA A 360 -0.10 -9.06 -3.50
CA ALA A 360 -1.44 -8.84 -2.95
C ALA A 360 -2.13 -7.65 -3.64
N SER A 361 -1.44 -6.52 -3.76
CA SER A 361 -1.92 -5.32 -4.48
C SER A 361 -2.16 -5.62 -5.96
N ALA A 362 -1.26 -6.34 -6.62
CA ALA A 362 -1.42 -6.70 -8.02
C ALA A 362 -2.64 -7.57 -8.27
N GLU A 363 -2.93 -8.56 -7.41
CA GLU A 363 -4.15 -9.36 -7.54
C GLU A 363 -5.41 -8.51 -7.31
N LEU A 364 -5.42 -7.64 -6.30
CA LEU A 364 -6.55 -6.72 -6.05
C LEU A 364 -6.81 -5.82 -7.26
N LEU A 365 -5.78 -5.10 -7.72
CA LEU A 365 -5.92 -4.16 -8.84
C LEU A 365 -6.25 -4.88 -10.15
N THR A 366 -5.72 -6.09 -10.36
CA THR A 366 -6.13 -6.93 -11.49
C THR A 366 -7.59 -7.32 -11.41
N TYR A 367 -8.11 -7.63 -10.23
CA TYR A 367 -9.54 -7.91 -10.06
C TYR A 367 -10.41 -6.67 -10.32
N LEU A 368 -9.98 -5.50 -9.84
CA LEU A 368 -10.75 -4.26 -9.98
C LEU A 368 -10.71 -3.66 -11.38
N LEU A 369 -9.57 -3.73 -12.07
CA LEU A 369 -9.28 -2.98 -13.30
C LEU A 369 -8.94 -3.86 -14.51
N GLY A 370 -8.77 -5.16 -14.32
CA GLY A 370 -8.38 -6.11 -15.36
C GLY A 370 -6.87 -6.38 -15.39
N ASP A 371 -6.48 -7.50 -16.01
CA ASP A 371 -5.12 -8.03 -15.97
C ASP A 371 -4.13 -7.22 -16.82
N ASN A 372 -4.43 -7.03 -18.10
CA ASN A 372 -3.55 -6.37 -19.07
C ASN A 372 -3.68 -4.83 -19.04
N PHE A 373 -3.77 -4.26 -17.84
CA PHE A 373 -3.84 -2.82 -17.66
C PHE A 373 -2.45 -2.21 -17.81
N ASN A 374 -2.20 -1.56 -18.94
CA ASN A 374 -0.94 -0.86 -19.20
C ASN A 374 -0.89 0.45 -18.41
N PHE A 375 0.20 0.74 -17.71
CA PHE A 375 0.41 2.02 -17.02
C PHE A 375 1.88 2.41 -16.99
N THR A 376 2.13 3.70 -16.83
CA THR A 376 3.46 4.27 -16.63
C THR A 376 3.51 4.79 -15.21
N ASP A 377 4.30 4.14 -14.38
CA ASP A 377 4.52 4.48 -13.00
C ASP A 377 5.55 5.61 -12.90
N ASN A 378 5.11 6.76 -12.40
CA ASN A 378 5.92 7.93 -12.11
C ASN A 378 5.94 8.29 -10.61
N THR A 379 5.52 7.38 -9.71
CA THR A 379 5.42 7.69 -8.28
C THR A 379 6.77 7.96 -7.63
N GLU A 380 7.85 7.42 -8.18
CA GLU A 380 9.21 7.56 -7.67
C GLU A 380 9.98 8.75 -8.30
N VAL A 381 9.38 9.48 -9.25
CA VAL A 381 9.99 10.67 -9.87
C VAL A 381 10.28 11.78 -8.85
N PRO A 382 9.36 12.12 -7.92
CA PRO A 382 9.64 13.09 -6.86
C PRO A 382 10.77 12.66 -5.92
N PHE A 383 11.13 11.38 -5.91
CA PHE A 383 12.17 10.79 -5.05
C PHE A 383 13.47 10.49 -5.80
N GLY A 384 13.59 10.96 -7.05
CA GLY A 384 14.84 10.94 -7.82
C GLY A 384 15.01 9.74 -8.75
N SER A 385 13.97 8.92 -8.94
CA SER A 385 13.99 7.83 -9.93
C SER A 385 13.36 8.24 -11.26
N SER A 386 13.58 7.45 -12.34
CA SER A 386 12.87 7.61 -13.60
C SER A 386 11.50 6.92 -13.57
N GLU A 387 10.60 7.32 -14.45
CA GLU A 387 9.35 6.58 -14.68
C GLU A 387 9.61 5.17 -15.24
N ARG A 388 8.67 4.24 -14.99
CA ARG A 388 8.74 2.85 -15.47
C ARG A 388 7.40 2.41 -16.03
N SER A 389 7.40 1.76 -17.18
CA SER A 389 6.16 1.32 -17.85
C SER A 389 5.92 -0.17 -17.68
N PHE A 390 4.68 -0.52 -17.33
CA PHE A 390 4.24 -1.88 -17.09
C PHE A 390 3.02 -2.22 -17.94
N LYS A 391 2.92 -3.46 -18.38
CA LYS A 391 1.80 -4.01 -19.15
C LYS A 391 0.67 -4.55 -18.28
N SER A 392 0.98 -4.83 -17.02
CA SER A 392 0.04 -5.34 -16.02
C SER A 392 0.56 -5.06 -14.61
N PHE A 393 -0.35 -5.07 -13.63
CA PHE A 393 0.02 -4.98 -12.22
C PHE A 393 0.88 -6.16 -11.78
N ARG A 394 0.62 -7.36 -12.32
CA ARG A 394 1.42 -8.56 -12.06
C ARG A 394 2.84 -8.45 -12.60
N GLN A 395 3.05 -7.75 -13.73
CA GLN A 395 4.40 -7.46 -14.21
C GLN A 395 5.13 -6.51 -13.25
N ALA A 396 4.46 -5.44 -12.80
CA ALA A 396 5.04 -4.51 -11.83
C ALA A 396 5.41 -5.23 -10.51
N ALA A 397 4.52 -6.08 -9.99
CA ALA A 397 4.80 -6.88 -8.80
C ALA A 397 5.94 -7.88 -9.00
N ALA A 398 6.04 -8.54 -10.16
CA ALA A 398 7.15 -9.43 -10.47
C ALA A 398 8.50 -8.68 -10.48
N GLU A 399 8.52 -7.47 -11.03
CA GLU A 399 9.72 -6.61 -11.01
C GLU A 399 10.06 -6.14 -9.59
N ALA A 400 9.08 -5.67 -8.82
CA ALA A 400 9.24 -5.29 -7.41
C ALA A 400 9.76 -6.45 -6.54
N SER A 401 9.44 -7.68 -6.91
CA SER A 401 9.88 -8.89 -6.23
C SER A 401 11.34 -9.21 -6.57
N MET A 402 11.68 -9.18 -7.86
CA MET A 402 13.04 -9.45 -8.34
C MET A 402 14.05 -8.36 -7.97
N SER A 403 13.61 -7.10 -7.86
CA SER A 403 14.44 -5.98 -7.44
C SER A 403 15.15 -6.22 -6.10
N ARG A 404 14.57 -7.05 -5.23
CA ARG A 404 15.13 -7.39 -3.92
C ARG A 404 16.30 -8.37 -4.01
N PHE A 405 16.29 -9.24 -5.02
CA PHE A 405 17.42 -10.10 -5.34
C PHE A 405 18.56 -9.26 -5.90
N TYR A 406 18.25 -8.39 -6.88
CA TYR A 406 19.21 -7.45 -7.46
C TYR A 406 19.80 -6.50 -6.43
N GLY A 407 19.00 -6.11 -5.42
CA GLY A 407 19.45 -5.31 -4.29
C GLY A 407 20.41 -6.04 -3.33
N GLY A 408 20.56 -7.36 -3.43
CA GLY A 408 21.45 -8.16 -2.57
C GLY A 408 20.90 -8.45 -1.17
N ILE A 409 19.61 -8.23 -0.92
CA ILE A 409 19.04 -8.19 0.43
C ILE A 409 18.02 -9.29 0.73
N HIS A 410 17.69 -10.10 -0.27
CA HIS A 410 16.79 -11.25 -0.14
C HIS A 410 17.29 -12.46 -0.93
N TYR A 411 17.05 -13.66 -0.40
CA TYR A 411 17.26 -14.91 -1.13
C TYR A 411 16.11 -15.17 -2.11
N MET A 412 16.34 -15.94 -3.18
CA MET A 412 15.27 -16.26 -4.13
C MET A 412 14.13 -17.07 -3.51
N GLU A 413 14.42 -17.93 -2.52
CA GLU A 413 13.39 -18.62 -1.73
C GLU A 413 12.42 -17.63 -1.07
N SER A 414 12.95 -16.57 -0.47
CA SER A 414 12.15 -15.53 0.20
C SER A 414 11.26 -14.74 -0.77
N ILE A 415 11.74 -14.54 -1.99
CA ILE A 415 11.02 -13.86 -3.07
C ILE A 415 9.91 -14.77 -3.62
N THR A 416 10.24 -16.00 -4.00
CA THR A 416 9.25 -16.95 -4.56
C THR A 416 8.14 -17.27 -3.55
N GLN A 417 8.50 -17.45 -2.27
CA GLN A 417 7.50 -17.71 -1.23
C GLN A 417 6.71 -16.46 -0.85
N GLY A 418 7.34 -15.29 -0.86
CA GLY A 418 6.63 -14.01 -0.73
C GLY A 418 5.61 -13.80 -1.86
N ASN A 419 5.96 -14.11 -3.11
CA ASN A 419 5.03 -14.04 -4.25
C ASN A 419 3.82 -14.94 -4.05
N THR A 420 4.05 -16.18 -3.60
CA THR A 420 2.98 -17.15 -3.33
C THR A 420 2.07 -16.67 -2.20
N GLN A 421 2.65 -16.23 -1.09
CA GLN A 421 1.92 -15.70 0.06
C GLN A 421 1.09 -14.45 -0.31
N GLY A 422 1.67 -13.53 -1.09
CA GLY A 422 0.96 -12.33 -1.54
C GLY A 422 -0.24 -12.63 -2.44
N LYS A 423 -0.09 -13.57 -3.38
CA LYS A 423 -1.20 -14.03 -4.23
C LYS A 423 -2.30 -14.71 -3.42
N GLU A 424 -1.94 -15.48 -2.39
CA GLU A 424 -2.90 -16.11 -1.47
C GLU A 424 -3.70 -15.05 -0.69
N VAL A 425 -3.02 -14.05 -0.11
CA VAL A 425 -3.67 -12.90 0.55
C VAL A 425 -4.64 -12.21 -0.42
N GLY A 426 -4.18 -11.86 -1.62
CA GLY A 426 -5.02 -11.23 -2.64
C GLY A 426 -6.23 -12.09 -3.02
N GLY A 427 -6.05 -13.39 -3.24
CA GLY A 427 -7.12 -14.32 -3.58
C GLY A 427 -8.20 -14.45 -2.49
N ILE A 428 -7.81 -14.50 -1.22
CA ILE A 428 -8.74 -14.52 -0.08
C ILE A 428 -9.54 -13.22 -0.02
N ILE A 429 -8.86 -12.08 -0.17
CA ILE A 429 -9.49 -10.76 -0.15
C ILE A 429 -10.51 -10.64 -1.28
N ILE A 430 -10.11 -10.96 -2.52
CA ILE A 430 -11.01 -10.95 -3.69
C ILE A 430 -12.23 -11.82 -3.47
N SER A 431 -12.07 -13.00 -2.86
CA SER A 431 -13.18 -13.90 -2.55
C SER A 431 -14.19 -13.26 -1.58
N LYS A 432 -13.70 -12.54 -0.56
CA LYS A 432 -14.55 -11.78 0.37
C LYS A 432 -15.23 -10.59 -0.31
N LEU A 433 -14.52 -9.88 -1.18
CA LEU A 433 -15.08 -8.76 -1.95
C LEU A 433 -16.21 -9.23 -2.88
N LYS A 434 -16.03 -10.36 -3.57
CA LYS A 434 -17.07 -11.01 -4.38
C LYS A 434 -18.29 -11.40 -3.53
N ALA A 435 -18.06 -12.01 -2.37
CA ALA A 435 -19.13 -12.39 -1.44
C ALA A 435 -19.89 -11.17 -0.90
N ALA A 436 -19.22 -10.03 -0.71
CA ALA A 436 -19.83 -8.76 -0.34
C ALA A 436 -20.55 -8.05 -1.50
N GLY A 437 -20.47 -8.59 -2.73
CA GLY A 437 -21.14 -8.05 -3.92
C GLY A 437 -20.34 -7.00 -4.69
N LEU A 438 -19.06 -6.79 -4.38
CA LEU A 438 -18.20 -5.88 -5.14
C LEU A 438 -17.88 -6.50 -6.51
N LYS A 439 -18.26 -5.82 -7.59
CA LYS A 439 -17.92 -6.20 -8.96
C LYS A 439 -16.67 -5.44 -9.43
N PRO A 440 -15.91 -5.98 -10.41
CA PRO A 440 -14.87 -5.22 -11.10
C PRO A 440 -15.37 -3.85 -11.59
N PHE A 441 -14.48 -2.85 -11.57
CA PHE A 441 -14.79 -1.48 -11.98
C PHE A 441 -14.65 -1.27 -13.48
N SER A 442 -13.74 -2.00 -14.13
CA SER A 442 -13.70 -2.15 -15.58
C SER A 442 -14.52 -3.36 -16.02
N LYS A 443 -15.09 -3.30 -17.23
CA LYS A 443 -15.85 -4.39 -17.84
C LYS A 443 -14.98 -5.32 -18.64
#